data_AF-A0A8X7WSL1-F1
#
_entry.id   AF-A0A8X7WSL1-F1
#
_cell.length_a   1.000
_cell.length_b   1.000
_cell.length_c   1.000
_cell.angle_alpha   90.00
_cell.angle_beta   90.00
_cell.angle_gamma   90.00
#
_symmetry.space_group_name_H-M   'P 1'
#
loop_
_entity.id
_entity.type
_entity.pdbx_description
1 polymer ?
#
loop_
_entity_poly.entity_id
_entity_poly.type
_entity_poly.pdbx_seq_one_letter_code
_entity_poly.pdbx_strand_id
1 'polypeptide(L)'
;MLYILGRNRKFDQIWEVLIEAKRKDRSLITPRTMQVVLGRVAKLSSLRQTVESFWKFKRLVPPHFFHTSASLNALLTTLCQEKTMTDARNVYHSLKHQFQPDLQTFNILLSGWRSSEEAEAFFHEMREKGLKPDVVTYNSLIDVYCKAREMDKAYKLIDKMREDHIYFLPA
;
A
#
# COMPACT_ATOMS: atom_id res chain seq x y z
N MET A 1 15.34 -6.84 17.78
CA MET A 1 16.41 -5.83 17.57
C MET A 1 15.99 -4.69 16.64
N LEU A 2 15.67 -4.91 15.35
CA LEU A 2 15.31 -3.85 14.39
C LEU A 2 14.18 -2.92 14.89
N TYR A 3 13.15 -3.49 15.52
CA TYR A 3 12.05 -2.73 16.12
C TYR A 3 12.53 -1.73 17.20
N ILE A 4 13.45 -2.15 18.07
CA ILE A 4 13.96 -1.34 19.19
C ILE A 4 14.85 -0.21 18.65
N LEU A 5 15.73 -0.50 17.70
CA LEU A 5 16.56 0.51 17.03
C LEU A 5 15.69 1.57 16.36
N GLY A 6 14.62 1.12 15.70
CA GLY A 6 13.66 2.01 15.08
C GLY A 6 12.84 2.83 16.10
N ARG A 7 12.53 2.32 17.31
CA ARG A 7 11.92 3.17 18.37
C ARG A 7 12.80 4.36 18.74
N ASN A 8 14.12 4.16 18.75
CA ASN A 8 15.10 5.15 19.19
C ASN A 8 15.66 6.02 18.05
N ARG A 9 15.03 6.00 16.86
CA ARG A 9 15.47 6.73 15.65
C ARG A 9 16.92 6.41 15.24
N LYS A 10 17.45 5.25 15.64
CA LYS A 10 18.80 4.78 15.25
C LYS A 10 18.76 4.13 13.87
N PHE A 11 18.36 4.90 12.85
CA PHE A 11 18.17 4.38 11.49
C PHE A 11 19.48 3.91 10.85
N ASP A 12 20.59 4.56 11.13
CA ASP A 12 21.90 4.15 10.57
C ASP A 12 22.30 2.74 11.06
N GLN A 13 22.07 2.45 12.35
CA GLN A 13 22.31 1.12 12.92
C GLN A 13 21.36 0.06 12.32
N ILE A 14 20.12 0.43 11.97
CA ILE A 14 19.22 -0.48 11.24
C ILE A 14 19.84 -0.86 9.89
N TRP A 15 20.38 0.11 9.16
CA TRP A 15 21.00 -0.15 7.86
C TRP A 15 22.27 -1.00 7.99
N GLU A 16 23.10 -0.76 9.00
CA GLU A 16 24.28 -1.59 9.29
C GLU A 16 23.91 -3.06 9.52
N VAL A 17 22.91 -3.30 10.38
CA VAL A 17 22.40 -4.66 10.65
C VAL A 17 21.85 -5.31 9.39
N LEU A 18 21.13 -4.57 8.55
CA LEU A 18 20.59 -5.11 7.29
C LEU A 18 21.70 -5.41 6.27
N ILE A 19 22.75 -4.59 6.20
CA ILE A 19 23.91 -4.82 5.35
C ILE A 19 24.67 -6.07 5.82
N GLU A 20 24.85 -6.23 7.13
CA GLU A 20 25.48 -7.42 7.70
C GLU A 20 24.64 -8.68 7.44
N ALA A 21 23.32 -8.61 7.66
CA ALA A 21 22.39 -9.70 7.35
C ALA A 21 22.51 -10.11 5.87
N LYS A 22 22.52 -9.14 4.95
CA LYS A 22 22.71 -9.38 3.51
C LYS A 22 24.03 -10.10 3.19
N ARG A 23 25.11 -9.76 3.90
CA ARG A 23 26.44 -10.40 3.71
C ARG A 23 26.43 -11.86 4.16
N LYS A 24 25.70 -12.18 5.23
CA LYS A 24 25.58 -13.54 5.77
C LYS A 24 24.61 -14.39 4.96
N ASP A 25 23.39 -13.90 4.74
CA ASP A 25 22.36 -14.55 3.96
C ASP A 25 21.34 -13.52 3.44
N ARG A 26 21.23 -13.43 2.10
CA ARG A 26 20.29 -12.51 1.43
C ARG A 26 18.83 -12.87 1.65
N SER A 27 18.52 -14.14 1.95
CA SER A 27 17.14 -14.61 2.14
C SER A 27 16.46 -14.01 3.38
N LEU A 28 17.26 -13.53 4.33
CA LEU A 28 16.79 -12.91 5.59
C LEU A 28 16.08 -11.57 5.37
N ILE A 29 16.31 -10.90 4.24
CA ILE A 29 15.65 -9.64 3.91
C ILE A 29 14.41 -9.93 3.08
N THR A 30 13.28 -10.01 3.76
CA THR A 30 11.96 -10.37 3.21
C THR A 30 11.07 -9.12 3.05
N PRO A 31 9.89 -9.21 2.39
CA PRO A 31 8.95 -8.08 2.35
C PRO A 31 8.53 -7.66 3.74
N ARG A 32 8.44 -8.61 4.67
CA ARG A 32 8.08 -8.35 6.05
C ARG A 32 9.13 -7.52 6.77
N THR A 33 10.41 -7.81 6.55
CA THR A 33 11.53 -6.98 7.07
C THR A 33 11.41 -5.54 6.56
N MET A 34 11.17 -5.38 5.26
CA MET A 34 10.97 -4.07 4.66
C MET A 34 9.76 -3.33 5.24
N GLN A 35 8.61 -3.99 5.37
CA GLN A 35 7.40 -3.40 5.95
C GLN A 35 7.64 -2.92 7.40
N VAL A 36 8.31 -3.72 8.24
CA VAL A 36 8.58 -3.34 9.64
C VAL A 36 9.52 -2.13 9.73
N VAL A 37 10.58 -2.12 8.92
CA VAL A 37 11.55 -1.02 8.91
C VAL A 37 10.93 0.24 8.32
N LEU A 38 10.26 0.15 7.17
CA LEU A 38 9.58 1.28 6.55
C LEU A 38 8.49 1.85 7.46
N GLY A 39 7.67 0.99 8.08
CA GLY A 39 6.66 1.40 9.05
C GLY A 39 7.24 2.29 10.14
N ARG A 40 8.41 1.91 10.66
CA ARG A 40 9.07 2.65 11.73
C ARG A 40 9.74 3.94 11.26
N VAL A 41 10.36 3.93 10.09
CA VAL A 41 10.89 5.13 9.43
C VAL A 41 9.74 6.11 9.19
N ALA A 42 8.68 5.69 8.50
CA ALA A 42 7.50 6.51 8.21
C ALA A 42 6.90 7.15 9.46
N LYS A 43 6.76 6.40 10.55
CA LYS A 43 6.23 6.94 11.82
C LYS A 43 7.08 8.08 12.39
N LEU A 44 8.39 8.04 12.23
CA LEU A 44 9.33 8.88 12.99
C LEU A 44 10.15 9.85 12.14
N SER A 45 10.08 9.78 10.81
CA SER A 45 10.84 10.61 9.87
C SER A 45 9.95 11.34 8.87
N SER A 46 10.57 12.12 7.97
CA SER A 46 9.89 12.75 6.84
C SER A 46 9.45 11.71 5.78
N LEU A 47 8.50 12.11 4.92
CA LEU A 47 8.10 11.33 3.75
C LEU A 47 9.30 11.05 2.84
N ARG A 48 10.11 12.07 2.56
CA ARG A 48 11.32 11.95 1.74
C ARG A 48 12.25 10.86 2.28
N GLN A 49 12.54 10.86 3.58
CA GLN A 49 13.40 9.85 4.19
C GLN A 49 12.78 8.44 4.13
N THR A 50 11.45 8.33 4.16
CA THR A 50 10.72 7.07 3.99
C THR A 50 10.91 6.52 2.56
N VAL A 51 10.74 7.38 1.55
CA VAL A 51 10.93 7.01 0.14
C VAL A 51 12.40 6.68 -0.15
N GLU A 52 13.35 7.47 0.37
CA GLU A 52 14.78 7.16 0.27
C GLU A 52 15.12 5.80 0.92
N SER A 53 14.50 5.48 2.06
CA SER A 53 14.66 4.19 2.74
C SER A 53 14.11 3.04 1.91
N PHE A 54 12.98 3.23 1.23
CA PHE A 54 12.44 2.26 0.28
C PHE A 54 13.42 1.98 -0.86
N TRP A 55 14.04 3.02 -1.43
CA TRP A 55 15.07 2.83 -2.46
C TRP A 55 16.37 2.22 -1.94
N LYS A 56 16.72 2.43 -0.67
CA LYS A 56 17.84 1.69 -0.05
C LYS A 56 17.56 0.18 -0.04
N PHE A 57 16.32 -0.24 0.20
CA PHE A 57 15.95 -1.67 0.13
C PHE A 57 16.17 -2.27 -1.27
N LYS A 58 15.97 -1.51 -2.35
CA LYS A 58 16.29 -1.95 -3.74
C LYS A 58 17.71 -2.48 -3.88
N ARG A 59 18.67 -1.88 -3.17
CA ARG A 59 20.08 -2.29 -3.20
C ARG A 59 20.36 -3.50 -2.32
N LEU A 60 19.48 -3.82 -1.38
CA LEU A 60 19.66 -4.88 -0.38
C LEU A 60 19.03 -6.20 -0.81
N VAL A 61 17.90 -6.14 -1.50
CA VAL A 61 17.13 -7.31 -1.94
C VAL A 61 17.46 -7.71 -3.38
N PRO A 62 17.20 -8.96 -3.78
CA PRO A 62 17.33 -9.38 -5.17
C PRO A 62 16.45 -8.54 -6.12
N PRO A 63 16.87 -8.29 -7.38
CA PRO A 63 16.10 -7.46 -8.32
C PRO A 63 14.66 -7.96 -8.54
N HIS A 64 14.48 -9.27 -8.75
CA HIS A 64 13.17 -9.89 -8.96
C HIS A 64 12.20 -9.60 -7.80
N PHE A 65 12.73 -9.49 -6.58
CA PHE A 65 11.94 -9.21 -5.39
C PHE A 65 11.47 -7.75 -5.34
N PHE A 66 12.37 -6.81 -5.66
CA PHE A 66 12.04 -5.38 -5.60
C PHE A 66 11.08 -4.95 -6.72
N HIS A 67 10.98 -5.67 -7.83
CA HIS A 67 10.03 -5.35 -8.91
C HIS A 67 8.62 -5.92 -8.70
N THR A 68 8.35 -6.51 -7.54
CA THR A 68 7.03 -7.07 -7.20
C THR A 68 6.04 -6.01 -6.69
N SER A 69 4.75 -6.25 -6.90
CA SER A 69 3.67 -5.48 -6.26
C SER A 69 3.79 -5.44 -4.74
N ALA A 70 4.27 -6.52 -4.11
CA ALA A 70 4.47 -6.61 -2.66
C ALA A 70 5.39 -5.51 -2.12
N SER A 71 6.42 -5.11 -2.87
CA SER A 71 7.31 -4.02 -2.46
C SER A 71 6.58 -2.69 -2.42
N LEU A 72 5.81 -2.38 -3.46
CA LEU A 72 4.97 -1.19 -3.53
C LEU A 72 3.88 -1.21 -2.45
N ASN A 73 3.18 -2.34 -2.27
CA ASN A 73 2.12 -2.51 -1.28
C ASN A 73 2.63 -2.29 0.15
N ALA A 74 3.85 -2.72 0.48
CA ALA A 74 4.46 -2.47 1.78
C ALA A 74 4.69 -0.97 2.04
N LEU A 75 5.15 -0.23 1.03
CA LEU A 75 5.33 1.22 1.12
C LEU A 75 3.98 1.93 1.25
N LEU A 76 3.00 1.61 0.41
CA LEU A 76 1.68 2.24 0.44
C LEU A 76 0.93 1.96 1.74
N THR A 77 0.91 0.72 2.21
CA THR A 77 0.33 0.35 3.51
C THR A 77 0.96 1.17 4.64
N THR A 78 2.29 1.30 4.61
CA THR A 78 3.04 2.10 5.59
C THR A 78 2.63 3.57 5.56
N LEU A 79 2.50 4.16 4.37
CA LEU A 79 2.13 5.56 4.22
C LEU A 79 0.67 5.81 4.64
N CYS A 80 -0.26 4.91 4.31
CA CYS A 80 -1.65 5.00 4.75
C CYS A 80 -1.78 4.92 6.28
N GLN A 81 -0.91 4.17 6.95
CA GLN A 81 -0.94 3.99 8.41
C GLN A 81 -0.27 5.12 9.20
N GLU A 82 0.85 5.64 8.71
CA GLU A 82 1.74 6.51 9.50
C GLU A 82 1.86 7.93 8.93
N LYS A 83 1.34 8.17 7.71
CA LYS A 83 1.37 9.45 6.98
C LYS A 83 -0.04 9.82 6.50
N THR A 84 -0.12 10.65 5.46
CA THR A 84 -1.39 11.06 4.86
C THR A 84 -1.74 10.18 3.66
N MET A 85 -3.05 10.03 3.39
CA MET A 85 -3.51 9.34 2.20
C MET A 85 -3.04 10.04 0.92
N THR A 86 -2.95 11.37 0.93
CA THR A 86 -2.41 12.18 -0.16
C THR A 86 -0.97 11.79 -0.49
N ASP A 87 -0.13 11.59 0.53
CA ASP A 87 1.26 11.15 0.33
C ASP A 87 1.31 9.76 -0.32
N ALA A 88 0.49 8.82 0.15
CA ALA A 88 0.42 7.47 -0.40
C ALA A 88 0.05 7.49 -1.90
N ARG A 89 -0.92 8.33 -2.29
CA ARG A 89 -1.32 8.49 -3.69
C ARG A 89 -0.25 9.12 -4.56
N ASN A 90 0.38 10.20 -4.08
CA ASN A 90 1.49 10.84 -4.81
C ASN A 90 2.61 9.84 -5.09
N VAL A 91 2.94 9.02 -4.08
CA VAL A 91 3.92 7.94 -4.23
C VAL A 91 3.42 6.89 -5.25
N TYR A 92 2.17 6.43 -5.16
CA TYR A 92 1.60 5.52 -6.16
C TYR A 92 1.74 6.08 -7.59
N HIS A 93 1.30 7.31 -7.86
CA HIS A 93 1.36 7.89 -9.19
C HIS A 93 2.79 8.02 -9.73
N SER A 94 3.76 8.31 -8.85
CA SER A 94 5.18 8.39 -9.25
C SER A 94 5.81 7.01 -9.55
N LEU A 95 5.28 5.93 -8.94
CA LEU A 95 5.88 4.60 -9.00
C LEU A 95 5.09 3.60 -9.85
N LYS A 96 3.83 3.86 -10.20
CA LYS A 96 2.93 2.88 -10.83
C LYS A 96 3.40 2.32 -12.18
N HIS A 97 4.37 2.97 -12.83
CA HIS A 97 4.99 2.48 -14.08
C HIS A 97 6.24 1.63 -13.84
N GLN A 98 6.83 1.67 -12.65
CA GLN A 98 8.03 0.90 -12.27
C GLN A 98 7.67 -0.46 -11.65
N PHE A 99 6.40 -0.64 -11.30
CA PHE A 99 5.83 -1.82 -10.67
C PHE A 99 4.58 -2.23 -11.44
N GLN A 100 4.07 -3.44 -11.21
CA GLN A 100 2.75 -3.86 -11.66
C GLN A 100 1.80 -3.81 -10.46
N PRO A 101 1.01 -2.73 -10.27
CA PRO A 101 -0.03 -2.69 -9.25
C PRO A 101 -0.98 -3.88 -9.37
N ASP A 102 -1.34 -4.46 -8.23
CA ASP A 102 -2.30 -5.56 -8.15
C ASP A 102 -3.57 -5.14 -7.40
N LEU A 103 -4.53 -6.05 -7.29
CA LEU A 103 -5.79 -5.81 -6.58
C LEU A 103 -5.55 -5.29 -5.15
N GLN A 104 -4.53 -5.80 -4.46
CA GLN A 104 -4.17 -5.34 -3.14
C GLN A 104 -3.68 -3.89 -3.15
N THR A 105 -2.87 -3.47 -4.14
CA THR A 105 -2.47 -2.06 -4.32
C THR A 105 -3.68 -1.13 -4.35
N PHE A 106 -4.71 -1.51 -5.12
CA PHE A 106 -5.92 -0.71 -5.25
C PHE A 106 -6.75 -0.72 -3.97
N ASN A 107 -6.94 -1.88 -3.34
CA ASN A 107 -7.69 -1.99 -2.08
C ASN A 107 -7.05 -1.18 -0.94
N ILE A 108 -5.71 -1.16 -0.84
CA ILE A 108 -4.99 -0.33 0.15
C ILE A 108 -5.37 1.15 -0.01
N LEU A 109 -5.35 1.66 -1.24
CA LEU A 109 -5.61 3.07 -1.50
C LEU A 109 -7.11 3.40 -1.44
N LEU A 110 -8.00 2.53 -1.93
CA LEU A 110 -9.47 2.71 -1.96
C LEU A 110 -10.09 2.86 -0.57
N SER A 111 -9.57 2.16 0.44
CA SER A 111 -10.06 2.27 1.83
C SER A 111 -9.90 3.67 2.45
N GLY A 112 -9.14 4.55 1.81
CA GLY A 112 -8.71 5.83 2.37
C GLY A 112 -9.32 7.09 1.75
N TRP A 113 -10.22 6.97 0.77
CA TRP A 113 -10.69 8.14 0.02
C TRP A 113 -11.72 8.95 0.79
N ARG A 114 -11.59 10.29 0.69
CA ARG A 114 -12.55 11.25 1.23
C ARG A 114 -13.51 11.79 0.17
N SER A 115 -13.06 11.89 -1.08
CA SER A 115 -13.87 12.26 -2.24
C SER A 115 -14.32 10.99 -2.94
N SER A 116 -15.62 10.90 -3.23
CA SER A 116 -16.20 9.81 -4.00
C SER A 116 -15.79 9.87 -5.46
N GLU A 117 -15.66 11.07 -6.04
CA GLU A 117 -15.27 11.26 -7.44
C GLU A 117 -13.87 10.71 -7.72
N GLU A 118 -12.92 11.00 -6.84
CA GLU A 118 -11.57 10.50 -7.04
C GLU A 118 -11.49 8.98 -6.74
N ALA A 119 -12.29 8.46 -5.80
CA ALA A 119 -12.38 7.03 -5.52
C ALA A 119 -12.98 6.26 -6.72
N GLU A 120 -14.01 6.84 -7.36
CA GLU A 120 -14.58 6.35 -8.62
C GLU A 120 -13.53 6.29 -9.72
N ALA A 121 -12.81 7.39 -9.95
CA ALA A 121 -11.75 7.45 -10.96
C ALA A 121 -10.69 6.35 -10.73
N PHE A 122 -10.32 6.13 -9.47
CA PHE A 122 -9.35 5.10 -9.11
C PHE A 122 -9.89 3.68 -9.25
N PHE A 123 -11.16 3.45 -8.95
CA PHE A 123 -11.86 2.20 -9.23
C PHE A 123 -11.95 1.92 -10.75
N HIS A 124 -12.16 2.95 -11.56
CA HIS A 124 -12.11 2.84 -13.02
C HIS A 124 -10.70 2.47 -13.52
N GLU A 125 -9.63 3.14 -13.04
CA GLU A 125 -8.24 2.78 -13.36
C GLU A 125 -7.94 1.31 -13.07
N MET A 126 -8.44 0.78 -11.94
CA MET A 126 -8.31 -0.64 -11.58
C MET A 126 -8.90 -1.55 -12.65
N ARG A 127 -10.13 -1.26 -13.10
CA ARG A 127 -10.84 -2.06 -14.11
C ARG A 127 -10.19 -1.97 -15.49
N GLU A 128 -9.70 -0.79 -15.87
CA GLU A 128 -8.96 -0.59 -17.13
C GLU A 128 -7.66 -1.41 -17.18
N LYS A 129 -7.04 -1.65 -16.02
CA LYS A 129 -5.89 -2.57 -15.89
C LYS A 129 -6.28 -4.05 -15.92
N GLY A 130 -7.55 -4.38 -16.12
CA GLY A 130 -8.05 -5.75 -16.16
C GLY A 130 -8.17 -6.42 -14.80
N LEU A 131 -8.01 -5.66 -13.70
CA LEU A 131 -8.16 -6.19 -12.35
C LEU A 131 -9.64 -6.28 -11.99
N LYS A 132 -10.07 -7.46 -11.55
CA LYS A 132 -11.45 -7.71 -11.11
C LYS A 132 -11.65 -7.23 -9.68
N PRO A 133 -12.63 -6.35 -9.40
CA PRO A 133 -12.99 -5.99 -8.05
C PRO A 133 -13.37 -7.20 -7.20
N ASP A 134 -13.05 -7.15 -5.91
CA ASP A 134 -13.52 -8.12 -4.92
C ASP A 134 -14.46 -7.47 -3.90
N VAL A 135 -14.88 -8.26 -2.91
CA VAL A 135 -15.71 -7.80 -1.79
C VAL A 135 -15.08 -6.59 -1.09
N VAL A 136 -13.76 -6.59 -0.91
CA VAL A 136 -13.04 -5.50 -0.24
C VAL A 136 -13.07 -4.23 -1.08
N THR A 137 -12.88 -4.34 -2.39
CA THR A 137 -12.98 -3.20 -3.32
C THR A 137 -14.37 -2.56 -3.26
N TYR A 138 -15.41 -3.39 -3.40
CA TYR A 138 -16.81 -2.91 -3.39
C TYR A 138 -17.17 -2.28 -2.06
N ASN A 139 -16.86 -2.94 -0.95
CA ASN A 139 -17.13 -2.41 0.39
C ASN A 139 -16.42 -1.09 0.64
N SER A 140 -15.17 -0.94 0.17
CA SER A 140 -14.42 0.31 0.32
C SER A 140 -15.11 1.46 -0.42
N LEU A 141 -15.55 1.26 -1.67
CA LEU A 141 -16.20 2.31 -2.46
C LEU A 141 -17.63 2.62 -1.95
N ILE A 142 -18.36 1.60 -1.46
CA ILE A 142 -19.65 1.80 -0.78
C ILE A 142 -19.46 2.67 0.48
N ASP A 143 -18.46 2.38 1.31
CA ASP A 143 -18.16 3.16 2.51
C ASP A 143 -17.80 4.62 2.17
N VAL A 144 -17.07 4.86 1.07
CA VAL A 144 -16.78 6.21 0.57
C VAL A 144 -18.08 6.95 0.19
N TYR A 145 -18.99 6.31 -0.57
CA TYR A 145 -20.28 6.94 -0.92
C TYR A 145 -21.15 7.22 0.31
N CYS A 146 -21.22 6.29 1.25
CA CYS A 146 -21.96 6.47 2.50
C CYS A 146 -21.43 7.67 3.29
N LYS A 147 -20.10 7.81 3.40
CA LYS A 147 -19.45 8.96 4.06
C LYS A 147 -19.71 10.28 3.32
N ALA A 148 -19.80 10.24 2.00
CA ALA A 148 -20.16 11.37 1.15
C ALA A 148 -21.68 11.67 1.11
N ARG A 149 -22.50 10.85 1.78
CA ARG A 149 -23.98 10.90 1.75
C ARG A 149 -24.60 10.67 0.36
N GLU A 150 -23.88 10.00 -0.53
CA GLU A 150 -24.32 9.67 -1.89
C GLU A 150 -25.00 8.29 -1.95
N MET A 151 -26.08 8.13 -1.18
CA MET A 151 -26.70 6.81 -0.96
C MET A 151 -27.18 6.12 -2.25
N ASP A 152 -27.65 6.89 -3.23
CA ASP A 152 -28.10 6.33 -4.52
C ASP A 152 -26.97 5.62 -5.26
N LYS A 153 -25.75 6.16 -5.20
CA LYS A 153 -24.56 5.52 -5.78
C LYS A 153 -24.16 4.28 -4.99
N ALA A 154 -24.25 4.34 -3.66
CA ALA A 154 -23.99 3.19 -2.80
C ALA A 154 -24.92 2.01 -3.13
N TYR A 155 -26.24 2.25 -3.28
CA TYR A 155 -27.20 1.20 -3.63
C TYR A 155 -26.95 0.62 -5.03
N LYS A 156 -26.72 1.48 -6.04
CA LYS A 156 -26.35 1.02 -7.40
C LYS A 156 -25.11 0.13 -7.38
N LEU A 157 -24.15 0.46 -6.54
CA LEU A 157 -22.91 -0.31 -6.42
C LEU A 157 -23.14 -1.66 -5.72
N ILE A 158 -24.05 -1.74 -4.74
CA ILE A 158 -24.49 -3.00 -4.13
C ILE A 158 -25.17 -3.90 -5.16
N ASP A 159 -26.06 -3.34 -5.99
CA ASP A 159 -26.74 -4.12 -7.03
C ASP A 159 -25.74 -4.66 -8.06
N LYS A 160 -24.78 -3.83 -8.49
CA LYS A 160 -23.68 -4.27 -9.36
C LYS A 160 -22.82 -5.36 -8.73
N MET A 161 -22.50 -5.24 -7.44
CA MET A 161 -21.74 -6.27 -6.72
C MET A 161 -22.48 -7.62 -6.73
N ARG A 162 -23.82 -7.62 -6.62
CA ARG A 162 -24.65 -8.83 -6.75
C ARG A 162 -24.67 -9.39 -8.17
N GLU A 163 -24.76 -8.52 -9.19
CA GLU A 163 -24.69 -8.91 -10.61
C GLU A 163 -23.35 -9.57 -10.95
N ASP A 164 -22.26 -9.08 -10.35
CA ASP A 164 -20.92 -9.67 -10.48
C ASP A 164 -20.74 -10.96 -9.66
N HIS A 165 -21.81 -11.47 -9.02
CA HIS A 165 -21.82 -12.64 -8.13
C HIS A 165 -20.86 -12.54 -6.95
N ILE A 166 -20.63 -11.32 -6.47
CA ILE A 166 -19.81 -11.04 -5.29
C ILE A 166 -20.76 -10.86 -4.11
N TYR A 167 -20.86 -11.86 -3.25
CA TYR A 167 -21.79 -11.84 -2.11
C TYR A 167 -21.10 -11.32 -0.85
N PHE A 168 -21.85 -10.61 0.00
CA PHE A 168 -21.45 -10.39 1.38
C PHE A 168 -21.23 -11.75 2.04
N LEU A 169 -20.01 -12.05 2.48
CA LEU A 169 -19.86 -12.99 3.58
C LEU A 169 -20.41 -12.27 4.82
N PRO A 170 -21.46 -12.80 5.49
CA PRO A 170 -21.93 -12.21 6.73
C PRO A 170 -20.78 -12.26 7.75
N ALA A 171 -20.55 -11.13 8.40
CA ALA A 171 -19.67 -11.02 9.57
C ALA A 171 -20.23 -11.83 10.75
#